data_AF-A0A816EXD9-F1
#
_entry.id   AF-A0A816EXD9-F1
#
_cell.length_a   1.000
_cell.length_b   1.000
_cell.length_c   1.000
_cell.angle_alpha   90.00
_cell.angle_beta   90.00
_cell.angle_gamma   90.00
#
_symmetry.space_group_name_H-M   'P 1'
#
loop_
_entity.id
_entity.type
_entity.pdbx_description
1 polymer ?
#
loop_
_entity_poly.entity_id
_entity_poly.type
_entity_poly.pdbx_seq_one_letter_code
_entity_poly.pdbx_strand_id
1 'polypeptide(L)'
;MWKWQKEFVRQQDITGELFGRYIDDILMTWNKSEQQLTELLHEANQWHPNIKLDYRISQNLPFLDVLLTNNNGILQTSVYHKPTTEPYVVPFTSDHHPYIYANMIQTALARAVRYSSTFEAFNQEKRQIKLMFLYNGYSSSYIEDQFHKYFLGYINEAAFIPVVTEMTQFFLLRQKMLAQPTARQTQVARSIAAAAAANTTDEPSEDLTTITHENVVHSRDRSFIHYTHEKRFRQFKRDMHQLYQNVFQNTPAIAVKMVVGNRNRPDNTKELVHKRPKQFLLSNKYKKIKHLKVKKRHRQVRKRSK
;
A
#
# COMPACT_ATOMS: atom_id res chain seq x y z
N MET A 1 -5.87 11.61 -15.50
CA MET A 1 -6.13 12.84 -14.74
C MET A 1 -6.89 13.79 -15.65
N TRP A 2 -7.98 14.39 -15.18
CA TRP A 2 -8.82 15.27 -16.00
C TRP A 2 -8.05 16.55 -16.35
N LYS A 3 -8.38 17.22 -17.48
CA LYS A 3 -7.61 18.40 -17.93
C LYS A 3 -7.57 19.53 -16.88
N TRP A 4 -8.71 19.79 -16.22
CA TRP A 4 -8.82 20.80 -15.18
C TRP A 4 -7.94 20.48 -13.94
N GLN A 5 -7.85 19.21 -13.56
CA GLN A 5 -7.04 18.76 -12.40
C GLN A 5 -5.55 19.04 -12.58
N LYS A 6 -5.05 19.10 -13.82
CA LYS A 6 -3.63 19.35 -14.08
C LYS A 6 -3.20 20.74 -13.61
N GLU A 7 -4.09 21.73 -13.68
CA GLU A 7 -3.77 23.09 -13.23
C GLU A 7 -3.68 23.15 -11.70
N PHE A 8 -4.62 22.50 -11.00
CA PHE A 8 -4.55 22.34 -9.55
C PHE A 8 -3.24 21.68 -9.12
N VAL A 9 -2.90 20.52 -9.70
CA VAL A 9 -1.68 19.79 -9.34
C VAL A 9 -0.44 20.64 -9.61
N ARG A 10 -0.39 21.32 -10.76
CA ARG A 10 0.74 22.19 -11.12
C ARG A 10 0.91 23.34 -10.12
N GLN A 11 -0.18 23.99 -9.70
CA GLN A 11 -0.11 25.07 -8.72
C GLN A 11 0.41 24.56 -7.37
N GLN A 12 -0.07 23.38 -6.94
CA GLN A 12 0.29 22.78 -5.65
C GLN A 12 1.74 22.28 -5.62
N ASP A 13 2.23 21.73 -6.73
CA ASP A 13 3.63 21.31 -6.88
C ASP A 13 4.60 22.51 -6.78
N ILE A 14 4.19 23.69 -7.28
CA ILE A 14 5.02 24.91 -7.23
C ILE A 14 5.08 25.47 -5.80
N THR A 15 3.98 25.41 -5.06
CA THR A 15 3.84 25.99 -3.72
C THR A 15 4.20 25.03 -2.60
N GLY A 16 4.42 23.74 -2.90
CA GLY A 16 4.63 22.69 -1.90
C GLY A 16 3.37 22.39 -1.08
N GLU A 17 2.19 22.67 -1.64
CA GLU A 17 0.90 22.40 -1.01
C GLU A 17 0.53 20.92 -1.15
N LEU A 18 -0.20 20.39 -0.16
CA LEU A 18 -0.70 19.02 -0.18
C LEU A 18 -1.81 18.91 -1.22
N PHE A 19 -1.64 18.03 -2.20
CA PHE A 19 -2.71 17.57 -3.09
C PHE A 19 -2.87 16.05 -3.00
N GLY A 20 -4.08 15.58 -2.75
CA GLY A 20 -4.42 14.16 -2.66
C GLY A 20 -5.73 13.86 -3.39
N ARG A 21 -5.79 12.70 -4.06
CA ARG A 21 -7.02 12.23 -4.70
C ARG A 21 -7.28 10.76 -4.39
N TYR A 22 -8.48 10.47 -3.91
CA TYR A 22 -8.98 9.12 -3.71
C TYR A 22 -10.25 8.89 -4.54
N ILE A 23 -10.10 8.18 -5.66
CA ILE A 23 -11.18 7.97 -6.65
C ILE A 23 -11.78 9.30 -7.11
N ASP A 24 -12.90 9.72 -6.55
CA ASP A 24 -13.61 10.95 -6.91
C ASP A 24 -13.42 12.05 -5.85
N ASP A 25 -12.95 11.69 -4.65
CA ASP A 25 -12.67 12.64 -3.57
C ASP A 25 -11.30 13.29 -3.73
N ILE A 26 -11.25 14.60 -3.58
CA ILE A 26 -10.02 15.41 -3.70
C ILE A 26 -9.82 16.17 -2.40
N LEU A 27 -8.58 16.20 -1.93
CA LEU A 27 -8.11 17.00 -0.82
C LEU A 27 -7.00 17.90 -1.33
N MET A 28 -7.06 19.18 -1.00
CA MET A 28 -5.97 20.12 -1.27
C MET A 28 -5.80 21.12 -0.13
N THR A 29 -4.58 21.60 0.08
CA THR A 29 -4.32 22.76 0.95
C THR A 29 -4.11 24.01 0.11
N TRP A 30 -4.44 25.17 0.66
CA TRP A 30 -4.33 26.43 -0.05
C TRP A 30 -3.80 27.53 0.88
N ASN A 31 -2.73 28.18 0.46
CA ASN A 31 -2.00 29.18 1.22
C ASN A 31 -2.26 30.61 0.72
N LYS A 32 -2.98 30.79 -0.41
CA LYS A 32 -3.36 32.11 -0.91
C LYS A 32 -4.74 32.53 -0.38
N SER A 33 -5.28 33.64 -0.89
CA SER A 33 -6.59 34.12 -0.44
C SER A 33 -7.71 33.14 -0.81
N GLU A 34 -8.73 33.10 0.04
CA GLU A 34 -9.95 32.30 -0.18
C GLU A 34 -10.71 32.74 -1.44
N GLN A 35 -10.63 34.03 -1.80
CA GLN A 35 -11.21 34.56 -3.03
C GLN A 35 -10.61 33.90 -4.27
N GLN A 36 -9.28 33.83 -4.35
CA GLN A 36 -8.59 33.16 -5.46
C GLN A 36 -8.94 31.67 -5.54
N LEU A 37 -9.10 31.02 -4.39
CA LEU A 37 -9.53 29.62 -4.34
C LEU A 37 -10.94 29.45 -4.90
N THR A 38 -11.85 30.35 -4.53
CA THR A 38 -13.25 30.32 -4.94
C THR A 38 -13.40 30.59 -6.44
N GLU A 39 -12.65 31.54 -6.99
CA GLU A 39 -12.59 31.81 -8.43
C GLU A 39 -12.13 30.56 -9.20
N LEU A 40 -11.05 29.94 -8.75
CA LEU A 40 -10.48 28.76 -9.38
C LEU A 40 -11.42 27.55 -9.31
N LEU A 41 -12.15 27.37 -8.21
CA LEU A 41 -13.19 26.35 -8.07
C LEU A 41 -14.42 26.65 -8.94
N HIS A 42 -14.78 27.92 -9.10
CA HIS A 42 -15.83 28.35 -10.00
C HIS A 42 -15.49 28.03 -11.46
N GLU A 43 -14.28 28.36 -11.91
CA GLU A 43 -13.78 28.02 -13.25
C GLU A 43 -13.78 26.50 -13.49
N ALA A 44 -13.33 25.72 -12.50
CA ALA A 44 -13.35 24.26 -12.57
C ALA A 44 -14.78 23.71 -12.75
N ASN A 45 -15.77 24.35 -12.11
CA ASN A 45 -17.18 24.03 -12.27
C ASN A 45 -17.77 24.40 -13.63
N GLN A 46 -17.14 25.30 -14.39
CA GLN A 46 -17.56 25.61 -15.76
C GLN A 46 -16.99 24.64 -16.81
N TRP A 47 -16.05 23.77 -16.42
CA TRP A 47 -15.35 22.89 -17.36
C TRP A 47 -16.25 21.87 -18.07
N HIS A 48 -17.32 21.42 -17.44
CA HIS A 48 -18.26 20.46 -18.04
C HIS A 48 -19.71 20.81 -17.71
N PRO A 49 -20.63 20.75 -18.69
CA PRO A 49 -22.03 21.15 -18.48
C PRO A 49 -22.74 20.27 -17.43
N ASN A 50 -22.40 18.98 -17.38
CA ASN A 50 -23.11 18.00 -16.54
C ASN A 50 -22.33 17.54 -15.30
N ILE A 51 -21.10 18.02 -15.08
CA ILE A 51 -20.28 17.60 -13.94
C ILE A 51 -19.92 18.84 -13.15
N LYS A 52 -20.37 18.89 -11.90
CA LYS A 52 -20.06 19.95 -10.93
C LYS A 52 -19.31 19.32 -9.75
N LEU A 53 -18.26 20.00 -9.33
CA LEU A 53 -17.54 19.76 -8.09
C LEU A 53 -18.38 20.30 -6.94
N ASP A 54 -18.76 19.38 -6.05
CA ASP A 54 -19.17 19.73 -4.69
C ASP A 54 -17.91 19.91 -3.86
N TYR A 55 -17.70 21.10 -3.31
CA TYR A 55 -16.50 21.45 -2.57
C TYR A 55 -16.86 22.13 -1.24
N ARG A 56 -15.97 21.96 -0.26
CA ARG A 56 -16.06 22.61 1.04
C ARG A 56 -14.70 23.18 1.40
N ILE A 57 -14.69 24.44 1.81
CA ILE A 57 -13.50 25.13 2.28
C ILE A 57 -13.67 25.31 3.79
N SER A 58 -12.74 24.78 4.57
CA SER A 58 -12.76 24.93 6.02
C SER A 58 -11.38 24.62 6.60
N GLN A 59 -11.12 25.16 7.78
CA GLN A 59 -9.98 24.76 8.60
C GLN A 59 -10.18 23.38 9.23
N ASN A 60 -11.44 22.95 9.39
CA ASN A 60 -11.81 21.63 9.91
C ASN A 60 -12.60 20.89 8.82
N LEU A 61 -11.97 19.92 8.18
CA LEU A 61 -12.55 19.20 7.04
C LEU A 61 -12.48 17.70 7.25
N PRO A 62 -13.61 16.99 7.28
CA PRO A 62 -13.61 15.54 7.18
C PRO A 62 -13.26 15.12 5.75
N PHE A 63 -12.29 14.21 5.63
CA PHE A 63 -11.91 13.58 4.37
C PHE A 63 -11.77 12.07 4.58
N LEU A 64 -12.67 11.30 3.98
CA LEU A 64 -12.83 9.86 4.24
C LEU A 64 -13.04 9.59 5.74
N ASP A 65 -12.17 8.76 6.34
CA ASP A 65 -12.20 8.38 7.75
C ASP A 65 -11.32 9.28 8.64
N VAL A 66 -10.81 10.39 8.10
CA VAL A 66 -9.87 11.30 8.79
C VAL A 66 -10.47 12.69 8.90
N LEU A 67 -10.40 13.28 10.08
CA LEU A 67 -10.70 14.69 10.31
C LEU A 67 -9.39 15.47 10.26
N LEU A 68 -9.33 16.42 9.33
CA LEU A 68 -8.20 17.32 9.15
C LEU A 68 -8.50 18.64 9.85
N THR A 69 -7.58 19.09 10.70
CA THR A 69 -7.66 20.35 11.41
C THR A 69 -6.42 21.16 11.11
N ASN A 70 -6.58 22.33 10.49
CA ASN A 70 -5.50 23.28 10.31
C ASN A 70 -5.38 24.15 11.55
N ASN A 71 -4.30 23.95 12.32
CA ASN A 71 -3.97 24.77 13.48
C ASN A 71 -2.84 25.74 13.10
N ASN A 72 -3.21 26.92 12.59
CA ASN A 72 -2.28 28.00 12.23
C ASN A 72 -1.13 27.55 11.30
N GLY A 73 -1.44 26.76 10.27
CA GLY A 73 -0.48 26.24 9.30
C GLY A 73 0.05 24.84 9.63
N ILE A 74 -0.23 24.32 10.82
CA ILE A 74 0.10 22.95 11.19
C ILE A 74 -1.11 22.06 10.96
N LEU A 75 -1.01 21.15 9.99
CA LEU A 75 -2.05 20.18 9.70
C LEU A 75 -2.05 19.06 10.75
N GLN A 76 -3.12 18.98 11.53
CA GLN A 76 -3.38 17.92 12.49
C GLN A 76 -4.44 16.96 11.94
N THR A 77 -4.34 15.70 12.32
CA THR A 77 -5.23 14.63 11.86
C THR A 77 -5.79 13.87 13.05
N SER A 78 -7.05 13.46 12.96
CA SER A 78 -7.72 12.60 13.94
C SER A 78 -8.71 11.67 13.22
N VAL A 79 -9.25 10.67 13.92
CA VAL A 79 -10.30 9.81 13.34
C VAL A 79 -11.60 10.60 13.22
N TYR A 80 -12.20 10.59 12.03
CA TYR A 80 -13.51 11.21 11.84
C TYR A 80 -14.63 10.23 12.18
N HIS A 81 -15.55 10.67 13.05
CA HIS A 81 -16.81 9.97 13.34
C HIS A 81 -17.96 10.82 12.82
N LYS A 82 -18.80 10.24 11.95
CA LYS A 82 -19.97 10.96 11.46
C LYS A 82 -20.95 11.15 12.63
N PRO A 83 -21.55 12.34 12.80
CA PRO A 83 -22.51 12.59 13.89
C PRO A 83 -23.70 11.64 13.91
N THR A 84 -24.07 11.08 12.76
CA THR A 84 -25.18 10.14 12.59
C THR A 84 -24.75 8.67 12.67
N THR A 85 -23.45 8.37 12.75
CA THR A 85 -22.99 6.99 12.85
C THR A 85 -23.21 6.49 14.27
N GLU A 86 -24.10 5.50 14.40
CA GLU A 86 -24.19 4.73 15.63
C GLU A 86 -22.88 3.96 15.84
N PRO A 87 -22.40 3.83 17.09
CA PRO A 87 -21.19 3.09 17.43
C PRO A 87 -21.44 1.57 17.37
N TYR A 88 -22.01 1.09 16.27
CA TYR A 88 -22.35 -0.30 16.08
C TYR A 88 -21.14 -1.07 15.56
N VAL A 89 -20.77 -2.12 16.30
CA VAL A 89 -19.84 -3.15 15.87
C VAL A 89 -20.52 -4.50 16.03
N VAL A 90 -19.90 -5.57 15.54
CA VAL A 90 -20.42 -6.91 15.75
C VAL A 90 -20.62 -7.16 17.25
N PRO A 91 -21.84 -7.42 17.74
CA PRO A 91 -22.09 -7.64 19.15
C PRO A 91 -21.32 -8.87 19.66
N PHE A 92 -20.85 -8.82 20.91
CA PHE A 92 -20.08 -9.93 21.49
C PHE A 92 -20.91 -11.21 21.67
N THR A 93 -22.24 -11.08 21.69
CA THR A 93 -23.20 -12.20 21.77
C THR A 93 -23.44 -12.88 20.42
N SER A 94 -22.91 -12.35 19.32
CA SER A 94 -23.08 -12.96 18.00
C SER A 94 -22.28 -14.27 17.88
N ASP A 95 -22.66 -15.12 16.93
CA ASP A 95 -21.94 -16.36 16.64
C ASP A 95 -20.89 -16.12 15.54
N HIS A 96 -19.76 -15.54 15.94
CA HIS A 96 -18.59 -15.40 15.09
C HIS A 96 -17.36 -16.00 15.75
N HIS A 97 -16.42 -16.44 14.90
CA HIS A 97 -15.15 -16.96 15.36
C HIS A 97 -14.42 -15.91 16.23
N PRO A 98 -13.81 -16.28 17.38
CA PRO A 98 -13.18 -15.34 18.33
C PRO A 98 -12.18 -14.37 17.71
N TYR A 99 -11.51 -14.81 16.64
CA TYR A 99 -10.60 -13.99 15.83
C TYR A 99 -11.24 -12.71 15.28
N ILE A 100 -12.52 -12.73 14.93
CA ILE A 100 -13.23 -11.55 14.40
C ILE A 100 -13.31 -10.46 15.47
N TYR A 101 -13.71 -10.83 16.69
CA TYR A 101 -13.80 -9.91 17.83
C TYR A 101 -12.45 -9.28 18.18
N ALA A 102 -11.40 -10.09 18.23
CA ALA A 102 -10.04 -9.61 18.46
C ALA A 102 -9.58 -8.65 17.34
N ASN A 103 -9.79 -9.03 16.08
CA ASN A 103 -9.40 -8.23 14.93
C ASN A 103 -10.12 -6.90 14.85
N MET A 104 -11.41 -6.83 15.18
CA MET A 104 -12.13 -5.56 15.15
C MET A 104 -11.50 -4.55 16.11
N ILE A 105 -11.12 -4.99 17.31
CA ILE A 105 -10.44 -4.13 18.28
C ILE A 105 -9.06 -3.72 17.77
N GLN A 106 -8.26 -4.68 17.28
CA GLN A 106 -6.91 -4.41 16.78
C GLN A 106 -6.90 -3.49 15.56
N THR A 107 -7.85 -3.65 14.63
CA THR A 107 -7.98 -2.79 13.44
C THR A 107 -8.45 -1.39 13.81
N ALA A 108 -9.37 -1.24 14.76
CA ALA A 108 -9.77 0.06 15.29
C ALA A 108 -8.58 0.79 15.96
N LEU A 109 -7.78 0.09 16.76
CA LEU A 109 -6.55 0.64 17.35
C LEU A 109 -5.51 1.03 16.30
N ALA A 110 -5.28 0.17 15.30
CA ALA A 110 -4.37 0.47 14.21
C ALA A 110 -4.78 1.74 13.45
N ARG A 111 -6.08 1.92 13.25
CA ARG A 111 -6.66 3.14 12.66
C ARG A 111 -6.41 4.35 13.55
N ALA A 112 -6.69 4.25 14.85
CA ALA A 112 -6.47 5.32 15.82
C ALA A 112 -5.00 5.78 15.83
N VAL A 113 -4.06 4.85 15.84
CA VAL A 113 -2.62 5.17 15.82
C VAL A 113 -2.20 5.84 14.52
N ARG A 114 -2.69 5.35 13.37
CA ARG A 114 -2.32 5.90 12.06
C ARG A 114 -2.90 7.29 11.84
N TYR A 115 -4.17 7.49 12.20
CA TYR A 115 -4.93 8.70 11.84
C TYR A 115 -4.74 9.83 12.84
N SER A 116 -4.43 9.54 14.10
CA SER A 116 -4.16 10.59 15.08
C SER A 116 -2.73 11.14 14.92
N SER A 117 -2.59 12.45 14.73
CA SER A 117 -1.28 13.12 14.68
C SER A 117 -0.78 13.49 16.07
N THR A 118 -1.68 13.72 17.03
CA THR A 118 -1.35 14.11 18.41
C THR A 118 -1.67 12.98 19.38
N PHE A 119 -1.01 13.02 20.54
CA PHE A 119 -1.22 12.02 21.58
C PHE A 119 -2.61 12.17 22.24
N GLU A 120 -3.10 13.40 22.35
CA GLU A 120 -4.41 13.73 22.88
C GLU A 120 -5.51 13.15 21.98
N ALA A 121 -5.41 13.34 20.66
CA ALA A 121 -6.35 12.80 19.69
C ALA A 121 -6.35 11.27 19.71
N PHE A 122 -5.17 10.65 19.84
CA PHE A 122 -5.06 9.20 20.00
C PHE A 122 -5.73 8.70 21.29
N ASN A 123 -5.50 9.36 22.43
CA ASN A 123 -6.11 8.96 23.70
C ASN A 123 -7.62 9.15 23.70
N GLN A 124 -8.12 10.22 23.08
CA GLN A 124 -9.54 10.44 22.89
C GLN A 124 -10.14 9.31 22.05
N GLU A 125 -9.54 8.97 20.92
CA GLU A 125 -10.00 7.86 20.07
C GLU A 125 -9.93 6.51 20.80
N LYS A 126 -8.86 6.24 21.56
CA LYS A 126 -8.73 5.02 22.37
C LYS A 126 -9.89 4.88 23.36
N ARG A 127 -10.31 5.99 24.00
CA ARG A 127 -11.49 6.01 24.87
C ARG A 127 -12.79 5.76 24.10
N GLN A 128 -12.96 6.39 22.93
CA GLN A 128 -14.12 6.17 22.07
C GLN A 128 -14.24 4.72 21.63
N ILE A 129 -13.12 4.10 21.22
CA ILE A 129 -13.06 2.67 20.88
C ILE A 129 -13.51 1.82 22.06
N LYS A 130 -12.98 2.07 23.27
CA LYS A 130 -13.38 1.32 24.48
C LYS A 130 -14.89 1.46 24.73
N LEU A 131 -15.43 2.66 24.67
CA LEU A 131 -16.87 2.91 24.86
C LEU A 131 -17.72 2.20 23.80
N MET A 132 -17.31 2.27 22.54
CA MET A 132 -17.98 1.58 21.42
C MET A 132 -18.04 0.06 21.68
N PHE A 133 -16.94 -0.59 22.05
CA PHE A 133 -16.95 -2.04 22.30
C PHE A 133 -17.72 -2.41 23.57
N LEU A 134 -17.64 -1.61 24.63
CA LEU A 134 -18.46 -1.81 25.84
C LEU A 134 -19.96 -1.77 25.52
N TYR A 135 -20.38 -0.80 24.69
CA TYR A 135 -21.76 -0.66 24.25
C TYR A 135 -22.27 -1.89 23.48
N ASN A 136 -21.38 -2.59 22.77
CA ASN A 136 -21.71 -3.80 22.00
C ASN A 136 -21.50 -5.11 22.79
N GLY A 137 -21.42 -5.04 24.13
CA GLY A 137 -21.43 -6.20 25.03
C GLY A 137 -20.08 -6.86 25.28
N TYR A 138 -18.96 -6.24 24.89
CA TYR A 138 -17.63 -6.75 25.18
C TYR A 138 -17.27 -6.45 26.64
N SER A 139 -16.63 -7.40 27.34
CA SER A 139 -16.19 -7.15 28.71
C SER A 139 -15.01 -6.17 28.74
N SER A 140 -14.92 -5.33 29.78
CA SER A 140 -13.79 -4.40 29.91
C SER A 140 -12.45 -5.14 29.97
N SER A 141 -12.39 -6.31 30.63
CA SER A 141 -11.15 -7.10 30.70
C SER A 141 -10.71 -7.57 29.31
N TYR A 142 -11.65 -8.08 28.50
CA TYR A 142 -11.34 -8.53 27.14
C TYR A 142 -10.81 -7.39 26.27
N ILE A 143 -11.40 -6.20 26.36
CA ILE A 143 -10.95 -5.02 25.60
C ILE A 143 -9.51 -4.66 25.99
N GLU A 144 -9.22 -4.56 27.29
CA GLU A 144 -7.87 -4.23 27.78
C GLU A 144 -6.85 -5.31 27.38
N ASP A 145 -7.21 -6.58 27.44
CA ASP A 145 -6.35 -7.67 26.97
C ASP A 145 -6.01 -7.55 25.48
N GLN A 146 -6.97 -7.17 24.64
CA GLN A 146 -6.71 -6.92 23.22
C GLN A 146 -5.86 -5.67 23.00
N PHE A 147 -6.03 -4.63 23.82
CA PHE A 147 -5.18 -3.43 23.78
C PHE A 147 -3.74 -3.81 24.13
N HIS A 148 -3.52 -4.53 25.22
CA HIS A 148 -2.20 -5.01 25.61
C HIS A 148 -1.55 -5.89 24.53
N LYS A 149 -2.29 -6.87 23.99
CA LYS A 149 -1.80 -7.71 22.87
C LYS A 149 -1.38 -6.89 21.66
N TYR A 150 -2.19 -5.88 21.31
CA TYR A 150 -1.86 -4.99 20.21
C TYR A 150 -0.55 -4.24 20.47
N PHE A 151 -0.39 -3.64 21.65
CA PHE A 151 0.80 -2.85 21.98
C PHE A 151 2.07 -3.70 22.20
N LEU A 152 1.95 -4.93 22.71
CA LEU A 152 3.09 -5.87 22.85
C LEU A 152 3.79 -6.12 21.52
N GLY A 153 3.06 -6.15 20.41
CA GLY A 153 3.65 -6.33 19.09
C GLY A 153 4.58 -5.19 18.64
N TYR A 154 4.57 -4.05 19.33
CA TYR A 154 5.31 -2.84 18.93
C TYR A 154 6.19 -2.22 20.02
N ILE A 155 5.81 -2.40 21.29
CA ILE A 155 6.55 -1.96 22.47
C ILE A 155 7.55 -3.06 22.86
N ASN A 156 8.71 -2.67 23.40
CA ASN A 156 9.77 -3.59 23.81
C ASN A 156 9.23 -4.65 24.81
N GLU A 157 9.59 -5.93 24.61
CA GLU A 157 9.19 -7.08 25.43
C GLU A 157 9.57 -6.90 26.92
N ALA A 158 10.55 -6.04 27.23
CA ALA A 158 10.97 -5.74 28.60
C ALA A 158 9.98 -4.86 29.41
N ALA A 159 8.93 -4.32 28.80
CA ALA A 159 7.94 -3.50 29.51
C ALA A 159 6.96 -4.39 30.31
N PHE A 160 6.93 -4.19 31.64
CA PHE A 160 6.06 -4.95 32.56
C PHE A 160 4.56 -4.80 32.22
N ILE A 161 4.15 -3.67 31.65
CA ILE A 161 2.80 -3.47 31.10
C ILE A 161 2.91 -2.72 29.75
N PRO A 162 2.39 -3.30 28.65
CA PRO A 162 2.44 -2.72 27.31
C PRO A 162 1.36 -1.65 27.13
N VAL A 163 1.53 -0.50 27.79
CA VAL A 163 0.59 0.63 27.69
C VAL A 163 1.33 1.84 27.12
N VAL A 164 0.65 2.55 26.22
CA VAL A 164 1.09 3.86 25.74
C VAL A 164 0.58 4.91 26.71
N THR A 165 1.44 5.34 27.62
CA THR A 165 1.15 6.40 28.63
C THR A 165 1.77 7.73 28.25
N GLU A 166 2.85 7.71 27.47
CA GLU A 166 3.62 8.91 27.12
C GLU A 166 3.54 9.26 25.63
N MET A 167 3.68 10.55 25.34
CA MET A 167 3.72 11.09 23.99
C MET A 167 4.87 10.51 23.16
N THR A 168 6.06 10.32 23.75
CA THR A 168 7.23 9.75 23.08
C THR A 168 6.98 8.31 22.63
N GLN A 169 6.36 7.50 23.49
CA GLN A 169 5.99 6.12 23.18
C GLN A 169 4.99 6.06 22.02
N PHE A 170 4.00 6.95 22.03
CA PHE A 170 3.02 7.08 20.96
C PHE A 170 3.68 7.42 19.62
N PHE A 171 4.59 8.40 19.58
CA PHE A 171 5.24 8.79 18.32
C PHE A 171 6.12 7.68 17.76
N LEU A 172 6.88 6.98 18.61
CA LEU A 172 7.68 5.83 18.18
C LEU A 172 6.79 4.72 17.60
N LEU A 173 5.69 4.39 18.28
CA LEU A 173 4.68 3.45 17.80
C LEU A 173 4.12 3.88 16.44
N ARG A 174 3.71 5.15 16.32
CA ARG A 174 3.13 5.71 15.10
C ARG A 174 4.12 5.68 13.94
N GLN A 175 5.38 6.03 14.16
CA GLN A 175 6.43 5.94 13.14
C GLN A 175 6.62 4.51 12.65
N LYS A 176 6.71 3.53 13.56
CA LYS A 176 6.77 2.10 13.20
C LYS A 176 5.56 1.69 12.36
N MET A 177 4.36 2.13 12.73
CA MET A 177 3.11 1.80 12.05
C MET A 177 2.98 2.43 10.66
N LEU A 178 3.41 3.68 10.50
CA LEU A 178 3.38 4.37 9.21
C LEU A 178 4.40 3.79 8.22
N ALA A 179 5.53 3.28 8.71
CA ALA A 179 6.52 2.59 7.89
C ALA A 179 6.01 1.23 7.37
N GLN A 180 5.00 0.62 8.00
CA GLN A 180 4.47 -0.66 7.55
C GLN A 180 3.52 -0.50 6.36
N PRO A 181 3.78 -1.22 5.24
CA PRO A 181 2.92 -1.16 4.07
C PRO A 181 1.52 -1.69 4.40
N THR A 182 0.49 -0.94 3.96
CA THR A 182 -0.90 -1.38 4.05
C THR A 182 -1.11 -2.72 3.35
N ALA A 183 -2.17 -3.48 3.68
CA ALA A 183 -2.45 -4.76 3.03
C ALA A 183 -2.46 -4.68 1.49
N ARG A 184 -3.00 -3.59 0.95
CA ARG A 184 -2.98 -3.30 -0.49
C ARG A 184 -1.57 -3.02 -1.00
N GLN A 185 -0.78 -2.19 -0.32
CA GLN A 185 0.62 -1.94 -0.70
C GLN A 185 1.45 -3.23 -0.63
N THR A 186 1.23 -4.06 0.39
CA THR A 186 1.84 -5.38 0.55
C THR A 186 1.44 -6.32 -0.58
N GLN A 187 0.16 -6.36 -0.97
CA GLN A 187 -0.30 -7.17 -2.09
C GLN A 187 0.29 -6.69 -3.42
N VAL A 188 0.36 -5.37 -3.62
CA VAL A 188 1.00 -4.77 -4.80
C VAL A 188 2.49 -5.11 -4.82
N ALA A 189 3.21 -4.93 -3.70
CA ALA A 189 4.62 -5.27 -3.57
C ALA A 189 4.86 -6.77 -3.84
N ARG A 190 4.02 -7.66 -3.29
CA ARG A 190 4.07 -9.10 -3.57
C ARG A 190 3.79 -9.41 -5.04
N SER A 191 2.83 -8.73 -5.65
CA SER A 191 2.51 -8.92 -7.07
C SER A 191 3.65 -8.45 -8.00
N ILE A 192 4.32 -7.35 -7.64
CA ILE A 192 5.49 -6.83 -8.34
C ILE A 192 6.66 -7.81 -8.18
N ALA A 193 6.90 -8.32 -6.97
CA ALA A 193 7.93 -9.32 -6.70
C ALA A 193 7.67 -10.63 -7.46
N ALA A 194 6.43 -11.12 -7.48
CA ALA A 194 6.04 -12.32 -8.23
C ALA A 194 6.16 -12.11 -9.76
N ALA A 195 5.80 -10.95 -10.27
CA ALA A 195 5.98 -10.62 -11.69
C ALA A 195 7.46 -10.47 -12.08
N ALA A 196 8.29 -9.95 -11.17
CA ALA A 196 9.74 -9.91 -11.36
C ALA A 196 10.34 -11.32 -11.40
N ALA A 197 9.90 -12.23 -10.53
CA ALA A 197 10.34 -13.62 -10.52
C ALA A 197 9.93 -14.37 -11.80
N ALA A 198 8.69 -14.16 -12.28
CA ALA A 198 8.17 -14.81 -13.49
C ALA A 198 8.84 -14.35 -14.80
N ASN A 199 9.46 -13.16 -14.83
CA ASN A 199 10.22 -12.69 -15.99
C ASN A 199 11.66 -13.27 -16.04
N THR A 200 12.03 -14.15 -15.12
CA THR A 200 13.37 -14.74 -15.01
C THR A 200 13.46 -16.17 -15.55
N THR A 201 12.40 -16.69 -16.17
CA THR A 201 12.37 -18.03 -16.75
C THR A 201 12.07 -17.95 -18.23
N ASP A 202 13.12 -17.91 -19.04
CA ASP A 202 13.15 -18.43 -20.42
C ASP A 202 14.63 -18.53 -20.85
N GLU A 203 15.15 -19.76 -20.89
CA GLU A 203 16.11 -20.35 -21.85
C GLU A 203 16.67 -21.67 -21.26
N PRO A 204 16.46 -22.83 -21.92
CA PRO A 204 16.82 -24.16 -21.41
C PRO A 204 18.17 -24.65 -21.95
N SER A 205 18.92 -25.39 -21.13
CA SER A 205 19.95 -26.32 -21.62
C SER A 205 20.04 -27.54 -20.70
N GLU A 206 20.08 -28.70 -21.34
CA GLU A 206 19.80 -30.06 -20.90
C GLU A 206 20.84 -30.69 -19.94
N ASP A 207 20.34 -31.64 -19.14
CA ASP A 207 20.90 -32.93 -18.65
C ASP A 207 22.39 -33.06 -18.25
N LEU A 208 22.87 -33.79 -17.24
CA LEU A 208 22.41 -34.76 -16.23
C LEU A 208 23.14 -34.39 -14.90
N THR A 209 22.90 -34.85 -13.67
CA THR A 209 22.57 -36.18 -13.11
C THR A 209 22.21 -36.00 -11.63
N THR A 210 21.36 -36.89 -11.15
CA THR A 210 21.02 -37.29 -9.78
C THR A 210 22.11 -37.09 -8.72
N ILE A 211 21.75 -36.57 -7.54
CA ILE A 211 21.83 -37.22 -6.21
C ILE A 211 21.34 -36.24 -5.13
N THR A 212 20.41 -36.73 -4.33
CA THR A 212 19.91 -36.17 -3.07
C THR A 212 21.04 -35.84 -2.10
N HIS A 213 21.04 -34.63 -1.51
CA HIS A 213 21.34 -34.41 -0.08
C HIS A 213 21.00 -32.97 0.30
N GLU A 214 20.33 -32.83 1.43
CA GLU A 214 20.20 -31.60 2.21
C GLU A 214 21.56 -30.90 2.34
N ASN A 215 21.61 -29.55 2.23
CA ASN A 215 22.46 -28.69 3.08
C ASN A 215 22.35 -27.19 2.75
N VAL A 216 22.30 -26.43 3.84
CA VAL A 216 22.33 -24.97 4.00
C VAL A 216 23.69 -24.39 3.55
N VAL A 217 23.80 -23.53 2.52
CA VAL A 217 25.06 -22.75 2.27
C VAL A 217 24.87 -21.40 1.52
N HIS A 218 25.27 -20.31 2.20
CA HIS A 218 25.87 -19.02 1.81
C HIS A 218 25.38 -18.17 0.58
N SER A 219 24.83 -16.99 0.89
CA SER A 219 24.55 -15.85 -0.02
C SER A 219 25.76 -14.90 -0.24
N ARG A 220 27.02 -15.34 -0.08
CA ARG A 220 28.16 -14.40 0.09
C ARG A 220 28.98 -13.99 -1.16
N ASP A 221 28.74 -14.53 -2.36
CA ASP A 221 29.70 -14.32 -3.48
C ASP A 221 29.20 -13.46 -4.66
N ARG A 222 28.29 -12.48 -4.45
CA ARG A 222 27.83 -11.59 -5.55
C ARG A 222 27.77 -10.11 -5.16
N SER A 223 28.33 -9.23 -5.99
CA SER A 223 28.27 -7.77 -5.84
C SER A 223 27.41 -7.16 -6.95
N PHE A 224 26.46 -6.28 -6.59
CA PHE A 224 25.51 -5.69 -7.54
C PHE A 224 25.79 -4.21 -7.75
N ILE A 225 26.00 -3.81 -9.00
CA ILE A 225 26.11 -2.41 -9.41
C ILE A 225 24.93 -2.09 -10.32
N HIS A 226 24.20 -1.04 -10.01
CA HIS A 226 23.09 -0.58 -10.82
C HIS A 226 23.38 0.77 -11.45
N TYR A 227 23.06 0.93 -12.73
CA TYR A 227 23.15 2.21 -13.42
C TYR A 227 21.86 2.53 -14.17
N THR A 228 21.57 3.82 -14.37
CA THR A 228 20.43 4.28 -15.16
C THR A 228 20.81 4.27 -16.64
N HIS A 229 20.10 3.50 -17.46
CA HIS A 229 20.45 3.39 -18.88
C HIS A 229 20.07 4.65 -19.67
N GLU A 230 21.10 5.35 -20.16
CA GLU A 230 21.00 6.40 -21.17
C GLU A 230 21.70 5.99 -22.47
N LYS A 231 21.33 6.59 -23.62
CA LYS A 231 21.94 6.26 -24.92
C LYS A 231 23.46 6.40 -24.93
N ARG A 232 24.03 7.27 -24.08
CA ARG A 232 25.47 7.47 -23.92
C ARG A 232 26.17 6.33 -23.16
N PHE A 233 25.43 5.53 -22.39
CA PHE A 233 25.97 4.44 -21.55
C PHE A 233 25.72 3.04 -22.13
N ARG A 234 25.68 2.92 -23.47
CA ARG A 234 25.49 1.63 -24.15
C ARG A 234 26.60 0.62 -23.85
N GLN A 235 27.84 1.10 -23.68
CA GLN A 235 29.02 0.25 -23.41
C GLN A 235 29.31 0.09 -21.92
N PHE A 236 28.69 0.90 -21.05
CA PHE A 236 28.98 0.97 -19.62
C PHE A 236 28.98 -0.38 -18.89
N LYS A 237 28.03 -1.27 -19.24
CA LYS A 237 28.00 -2.61 -18.67
C LYS A 237 29.29 -3.38 -18.98
N ARG A 238 29.78 -3.33 -20.22
CA ARG A 238 31.01 -4.01 -20.63
C ARG A 238 32.23 -3.35 -19.96
N ASP A 239 32.28 -2.02 -19.97
CA ASP A 239 33.37 -1.24 -19.42
C ASP A 239 33.56 -1.51 -17.92
N MET A 240 32.47 -1.61 -17.15
CA MET A 240 32.52 -1.93 -15.72
C MET A 240 33.01 -3.36 -15.43
N HIS A 241 32.65 -4.34 -16.26
CA HIS A 241 33.18 -5.71 -16.08
C HIS A 241 34.67 -5.77 -16.43
N GLN A 242 35.11 -5.05 -17.48
CA GLN A 242 36.52 -4.94 -17.84
C GLN A 242 37.32 -4.23 -16.73
N LEU A 243 36.81 -3.11 -16.21
CA LEU A 243 37.41 -2.40 -15.08
C LEU A 243 37.55 -3.32 -13.87
N TYR A 244 36.49 -4.07 -13.53
CA TYR A 244 36.52 -4.98 -12.39
C TYR A 244 37.55 -6.09 -12.56
N GLN A 245 37.61 -6.70 -13.74
CA GLN A 245 38.60 -7.72 -14.05
C GLN A 245 40.02 -7.16 -13.96
N ASN A 246 40.29 -5.98 -14.54
CA ASN A 246 41.63 -5.39 -14.55
C ASN A 246 42.10 -4.95 -13.17
N VAL A 247 41.21 -4.39 -12.34
CA VAL A 247 41.57 -3.85 -11.02
C VAL A 247 41.70 -4.96 -9.98
N PHE A 248 40.81 -5.96 -10.02
CA PHE A 248 40.74 -6.97 -8.96
C PHE A 248 41.35 -8.33 -9.35
N GLN A 249 41.94 -8.47 -10.54
CA GLN A 249 42.47 -9.73 -11.08
C GLN A 249 43.32 -10.55 -10.10
N ASN A 250 44.16 -9.85 -9.32
CA ASN A 250 45.12 -10.46 -8.40
C ASN A 250 44.72 -10.29 -6.92
N THR A 251 43.45 -9.96 -6.67
CA THR A 251 42.92 -9.77 -5.32
C THR A 251 41.88 -10.85 -5.01
N PRO A 252 41.71 -11.23 -3.74
CA PRO A 252 40.68 -12.21 -3.35
C PRO A 252 39.25 -11.73 -3.68
N ALA A 253 39.07 -10.43 -3.97
CA ALA A 253 37.79 -9.87 -4.38
C ALA A 253 37.31 -10.39 -5.76
N ILE A 254 38.19 -10.93 -6.62
CA ILE A 254 37.78 -11.50 -7.92
C ILE A 254 36.86 -12.73 -7.79
N ALA A 255 36.89 -13.40 -6.63
CA ALA A 255 36.00 -14.51 -6.33
C ALA A 255 34.53 -14.06 -6.21
N VAL A 256 34.27 -12.78 -5.97
CA VAL A 256 32.93 -12.20 -5.90
C VAL A 256 32.45 -11.89 -7.31
N LYS A 257 31.35 -12.51 -7.74
CA LYS A 257 30.78 -12.27 -9.07
C LYS A 257 30.10 -10.91 -9.12
N MET A 258 30.68 -9.97 -9.88
CA MET A 258 30.05 -8.69 -10.18
C MET A 258 28.88 -8.86 -11.15
N VAL A 259 27.75 -8.25 -10.81
CA VAL A 259 26.55 -8.16 -11.64
C VAL A 259 26.21 -6.70 -11.87
N VAL A 260 26.41 -6.22 -13.10
CA VAL A 260 26.02 -4.86 -13.49
C VAL A 260 24.63 -4.88 -14.14
N GLY A 261 23.64 -4.34 -13.44
CA GLY A 261 22.24 -4.27 -13.86
C GLY A 261 21.78 -2.86 -14.21
N ASN A 262 20.77 -2.74 -15.06
CA ASN A 262 20.13 -1.46 -15.35
C ASN A 262 19.01 -1.19 -14.33
N ARG A 263 18.90 0.04 -13.83
CA ARG A 263 17.71 0.56 -13.16
C ARG A 263 16.95 1.44 -14.14
N ASN A 264 15.76 1.02 -14.54
CA ASN A 264 14.84 1.91 -15.24
C ASN A 264 14.46 3.04 -14.28
N ARG A 265 14.73 4.30 -14.66
CA ARG A 265 14.18 5.45 -13.97
C ARG A 265 12.64 5.37 -14.08
N PRO A 266 11.89 5.31 -12.97
CA PRO A 266 10.44 5.31 -12.99
C PRO A 266 9.90 6.74 -13.13
N ASP A 267 10.49 7.59 -13.97
CA ASP A 267 10.01 8.97 -14.09
C ASP A 267 8.92 9.12 -15.16
N ASN A 268 7.75 9.53 -14.65
CA ASN A 268 6.70 10.34 -15.27
C ASN A 268 5.60 9.72 -16.15
N THR A 269 5.32 8.41 -16.10
CA THR A 269 4.07 7.91 -16.73
C THR A 269 3.30 6.83 -15.96
N LYS A 270 3.63 6.51 -14.70
CA LYS A 270 2.94 5.44 -13.96
C LYS A 270 2.40 5.85 -12.58
N GLU A 271 1.70 6.98 -12.54
CA GLU A 271 0.67 7.25 -11.51
C GLU A 271 -0.74 7.32 -12.11
N LEU A 272 -1.10 6.36 -12.95
CA LEU A 272 -2.51 6.17 -13.32
C LEU A 272 -2.86 4.68 -13.22
N VAL A 273 -3.59 4.34 -12.18
CA VAL A 273 -4.31 3.08 -12.03
C VAL A 273 -5.13 2.84 -13.30
N HIS A 274 -4.65 1.94 -14.17
CA HIS A 274 -5.46 1.45 -15.28
C HIS A 274 -6.46 0.44 -14.69
N LYS A 275 -7.67 0.92 -14.38
CA LYS A 275 -8.79 0.14 -13.78
C LYS A 275 -9.34 -1.00 -14.68
N ARG A 276 -8.69 -1.36 -15.79
CA ARG A 276 -9.10 -2.51 -16.61
C ARG A 276 -8.09 -3.65 -16.43
N PRO A 277 -8.49 -4.80 -15.86
CA PRO A 277 -7.67 -6.01 -15.89
C PRO A 277 -7.26 -6.35 -17.33
N LYS A 278 -6.07 -6.91 -17.51
CA LYS A 278 -5.60 -7.38 -18.82
C LYS A 278 -6.64 -8.34 -19.42
N GLN A 279 -6.97 -8.18 -20.70
CA GLN A 279 -8.12 -8.84 -21.37
C GLN A 279 -8.15 -10.37 -21.25
N PHE A 280 -6.99 -11.02 -21.09
CA PHE A 280 -6.91 -12.46 -20.87
C PHE A 280 -7.51 -12.93 -19.53
N LEU A 281 -7.57 -12.05 -18.51
CA LEU A 281 -8.23 -12.30 -17.23
C LEU A 281 -9.76 -12.21 -17.35
N LEU A 282 -10.26 -11.46 -18.33
CA LEU A 282 -11.68 -11.29 -18.62
C LEU A 282 -12.18 -12.34 -19.64
N SER A 283 -11.28 -12.90 -20.45
CA SER A 283 -11.62 -14.01 -21.35
C SER A 283 -11.69 -15.32 -20.55
N ASN A 284 -12.90 -15.78 -20.29
CA ASN A 284 -13.14 -16.99 -19.51
C ASN A 284 -12.71 -18.25 -20.30
N LYS A 285 -11.41 -18.61 -20.24
CA LYS A 285 -10.84 -19.82 -20.88
C LYS A 285 -11.53 -21.12 -20.42
N TYR A 286 -12.24 -21.09 -19.28
CA TYR A 286 -13.04 -22.21 -18.78
C TYR A 286 -14.25 -22.57 -19.65
N LYS A 287 -14.85 -21.63 -20.41
CA LYS A 287 -15.94 -21.98 -21.35
C LYS A 287 -15.45 -22.73 -22.59
N LYS A 288 -14.22 -22.46 -23.06
CA LYS A 288 -13.65 -23.15 -24.25
C LYS A 288 -13.35 -24.62 -23.99
N ILE A 289 -12.89 -24.97 -22.78
CA ILE A 289 -12.54 -26.36 -22.42
C ILE A 289 -13.79 -27.26 -22.31
N LYS A 290 -14.92 -26.73 -21.80
CA LYS A 290 -16.20 -27.48 -21.76
C LYS A 290 -16.74 -27.77 -23.17
N HIS A 291 -16.69 -26.81 -24.11
CA HIS A 291 -17.14 -27.07 -25.49
C HIS A 291 -16.23 -28.03 -26.26
N LEU A 292 -14.91 -28.03 -26.00
CA LEU A 292 -13.99 -28.98 -26.61
C LEU A 292 -14.15 -30.42 -26.07
N LYS A 293 -14.45 -30.58 -24.77
CA LYS A 293 -14.75 -31.91 -24.18
C LYS A 293 -16.10 -32.47 -24.65
N VAL A 294 -17.13 -31.64 -24.82
CA VAL A 294 -18.44 -32.08 -25.35
C VAL A 294 -18.34 -32.47 -26.83
N LYS A 295 -17.62 -31.71 -27.67
CA LYS A 295 -17.39 -32.09 -29.09
C LYS A 295 -16.56 -33.37 -29.25
N LYS A 296 -15.59 -33.65 -28.37
CA LYS A 296 -14.83 -34.93 -28.39
C LYS A 296 -15.70 -36.13 -28.00
N ARG A 297 -16.60 -35.99 -27.02
CA ARG A 297 -17.54 -37.07 -26.63
C ARG A 297 -18.54 -37.41 -27.75
N HIS A 298 -19.12 -36.43 -28.44
CA HIS A 298 -20.00 -36.72 -29.58
C HIS A 298 -19.28 -37.33 -30.79
N ARG A 299 -18.01 -37.00 -31.04
CA ARG A 299 -17.21 -37.65 -32.10
C ARG A 299 -16.82 -39.10 -31.78
N GLN A 300 -16.65 -39.46 -30.51
CA GLN A 300 -16.36 -40.84 -30.11
C GLN A 300 -17.60 -41.75 -30.15
N VAL A 301 -18.79 -41.23 -29.81
CA VAL A 301 -20.04 -42.01 -29.87
C VAL A 301 -20.41 -42.33 -31.33
N ARG A 302 -20.21 -41.41 -32.28
CA ARG A 302 -20.45 -41.64 -33.72
C ARG A 302 -19.47 -42.60 -34.40
N LYS A 303 -18.34 -42.94 -33.78
CA LYS A 303 -17.36 -43.91 -34.30
C LYS A 303 -17.56 -45.34 -33.77
N ARG A 304 -18.49 -45.54 -32.82
CA ARG A 304 -18.83 -46.86 -32.27
C ARG A 304 -20.17 -47.42 -32.78
N SER A 305 -20.87 -46.69 -33.65
CA SER A 305 -22.16 -47.07 -34.22
C SER A 305 -22.13 -47.24 -35.74
N LYS A 306 -20.99 -47.69 -36.27
CA LYS A 306 -20.80 -48.22 -37.61
C LYS A 306 -19.91 -49.45 -37.50
#